data_AF-A0A8H7J144-F1
#
_entry.id   AF-A0A8H7J144-F1
#
_cell.length_a   1.000
_cell.length_b   1.000
_cell.length_c   1.000
_cell.angle_alpha   90.00
_cell.angle_beta   90.00
_cell.angle_gamma   90.00
#
_symmetry.space_group_name_H-M   'P 1'
#
loop_
_entity.id
_entity.type
_entity.pdbx_description
1 polymer ?
#
loop_
_entity_poly.entity_id
_entity_poly.type
_entity_poly.pdbx_seq_one_letter_code
_entity_poly.pdbx_strand_id
1 'polypeptide(L)'
;MHSRIATLLFILAPLSSALLAPSQDLSMLQPPSPPTHHPSTCFARYTNYWDATENYVFFNSPNETHFNFTITTKYLKFYPKTLAQWLEASGFHIVNASTIPDSELCGWLSGASVQSNGRIRGTVGYKYNRAVVDVGSDASLRAMVPRHHIATHMNTRPSAQTLHRITTILRENAPDANIYYFMALLLGTACSMLGFIVVAYGLVLSVELSRRTRAAPADVEDIELDQIKVHDLSGAGMRRMDADGEEDGPKFTIEITAPAAASASVSSARTSAADPPPIYSVDGVGR
;
A
#
# COMPACT_ATOMS: atom_id res chain seq x y z
N MET A 1 28.05 -10.09 17.80
CA MET A 1 27.54 -9.54 16.53
C MET A 1 26.70 -10.53 15.71
N HIS A 2 26.88 -11.86 15.81
CA HIS A 2 26.14 -12.83 14.99
C HIS A 2 24.63 -12.96 15.28
N SER A 3 24.19 -12.67 16.51
CA SER A 3 22.76 -12.76 16.88
C SER A 3 21.86 -11.73 16.17
N ARG A 4 22.39 -10.57 15.77
CA ARG A 4 21.60 -9.51 15.09
C ARG A 4 21.44 -9.72 13.59
N ILE A 5 22.30 -10.54 12.97
CA ILE A 5 22.20 -10.89 11.54
C ILE A 5 21.10 -11.94 11.34
N ALA A 6 20.94 -12.87 12.30
CA ALA A 6 19.90 -13.90 12.25
C ALA A 6 18.48 -13.34 12.31
N THR A 7 18.24 -12.30 13.11
CA THR A 7 16.91 -11.66 13.21
C THR A 7 16.54 -10.88 11.94
N LEU A 8 17.51 -10.26 11.27
CA LEU A 8 17.27 -9.53 10.02
C LEU A 8 16.97 -10.50 8.85
N LEU A 9 17.63 -11.66 8.83
CA LEU A 9 17.34 -12.75 7.89
C LEU A 9 15.95 -13.38 8.11
N PHE A 10 15.49 -13.51 9.36
CA PHE A 10 14.14 -14.02 9.66
C PHE A 10 13.01 -13.08 9.22
N ILE A 11 13.26 -11.76 9.20
CA ILE A 11 12.29 -10.75 8.70
C ILE A 11 12.28 -10.69 7.17
N LEU A 12 13.41 -10.94 6.50
CA LEU A 12 13.51 -10.94 5.03
C LEU A 12 13.08 -12.26 4.37
N ALA A 13 13.23 -13.39 5.06
CA ALA A 13 12.82 -14.71 4.54
C ALA A 13 11.35 -14.79 4.06
N PRO A 14 10.33 -14.23 4.75
CA PRO A 14 8.96 -14.26 4.27
C PRO A 14 8.70 -13.36 3.04
N LEU A 15 9.54 -12.34 2.78
CA LEU A 15 9.41 -11.48 1.60
C LEU A 15 9.89 -12.17 0.31
N SER A 16 10.94 -13.01 0.40
CA SER A 16 11.42 -13.78 -0.76
C SER A 16 10.46 -14.90 -1.19
N SER A 17 9.72 -15.48 -0.25
CA SER A 17 8.75 -16.55 -0.54
C SER A 17 7.48 -16.05 -1.23
N ALA A 18 7.20 -14.73 -1.21
CA ALA A 18 6.05 -14.14 -1.88
C ALA A 18 6.23 -13.99 -3.40
N LEU A 19 7.47 -14.06 -3.91
CA LEU A 19 7.76 -13.90 -5.34
C LEU A 19 7.59 -15.19 -6.15
N LEU A 20 7.57 -16.36 -5.50
CA LEU A 20 7.30 -17.65 -6.14
C LEU A 20 5.85 -18.10 -5.87
N ALA A 21 4.88 -17.35 -6.41
CA ALA A 21 3.56 -17.92 -6.60
C ALA A 21 3.63 -18.84 -7.83
N PRO A 22 3.38 -20.16 -7.71
CA PRO A 22 3.40 -21.07 -8.86
C PRO A 22 2.37 -20.60 -9.88
N SER A 23 2.79 -20.54 -11.15
CA SER A 23 1.90 -20.34 -12.30
C SER A 23 0.81 -21.40 -12.23
N GLN A 24 -0.38 -21.02 -11.78
CA GLN A 24 -1.50 -21.94 -11.69
C GLN A 24 -1.85 -22.41 -13.10
N ASP A 25 -1.76 -23.72 -13.25
CA ASP A 25 -2.12 -24.50 -14.43
C ASP A 25 -3.48 -24.04 -14.97
N LEU A 26 -3.50 -23.55 -16.21
CA LEU A 26 -4.68 -23.09 -16.96
C LEU A 26 -5.63 -24.24 -17.38
N SER A 27 -5.39 -25.44 -16.86
CA SER A 27 -5.97 -26.70 -17.33
C SER A 27 -7.32 -27.06 -16.70
N MET A 28 -7.90 -26.21 -15.84
CA MET A 28 -9.27 -26.39 -15.31
C MET A 28 -10.27 -25.40 -15.93
N LEU A 29 -10.37 -25.38 -17.25
CA LEU A 29 -11.59 -24.97 -17.96
C LEU A 29 -12.61 -26.11 -17.90
N GLN A 30 -13.00 -26.50 -16.68
CA GLN A 30 -14.14 -27.39 -16.52
C GLN A 30 -15.39 -26.55 -16.81
N PRO A 31 -16.30 -26.99 -17.71
CA PRO A 31 -17.53 -26.26 -17.97
C PRO A 31 -18.25 -26.07 -16.63
N PRO A 32 -18.77 -24.85 -16.35
CA PRO A 32 -19.40 -24.56 -15.07
C PRO A 32 -20.47 -25.60 -14.82
N SER A 33 -20.32 -26.36 -13.74
CA SER A 33 -21.35 -27.27 -13.26
C SER A 33 -22.67 -26.50 -13.17
N PRO A 34 -23.79 -27.09 -13.61
CA PRO A 34 -25.08 -26.42 -13.57
C PRO A 34 -25.31 -25.91 -12.14
N PRO A 35 -25.66 -24.63 -11.96
CA PRO A 35 -25.74 -24.04 -10.63
C PRO A 35 -26.79 -24.82 -9.85
N THR A 36 -26.35 -25.59 -8.86
CA THR A 36 -27.21 -26.01 -7.76
C THR A 36 -27.72 -24.73 -7.13
N HIS A 37 -29.02 -24.46 -7.31
CA HIS A 37 -29.70 -23.28 -6.77
C HIS A 37 -29.60 -23.29 -5.25
N HIS A 38 -28.48 -22.80 -4.73
CA HIS A 38 -28.28 -22.61 -3.30
C HIS A 38 -29.18 -21.47 -2.81
N PRO A 39 -29.63 -21.58 -1.55
CA PRO A 39 -30.68 -20.72 -0.99
C PRO A 39 -30.32 -19.24 -1.13
N SER A 40 -31.36 -18.44 -1.35
CA SER A 40 -31.32 -16.99 -1.48
C SER A 40 -30.24 -16.35 -0.59
N THR A 41 -29.29 -15.66 -1.22
CA THR A 41 -28.30 -14.88 -0.47
C THR A 41 -28.94 -13.61 0.09
N CYS A 42 -28.62 -13.29 1.35
CA CYS A 42 -28.97 -12.05 2.00
C CYS A 42 -27.72 -11.19 2.12
N PHE A 43 -27.78 -9.96 1.64
CA PHE A 43 -26.69 -9.01 1.77
C PHE A 43 -26.74 -8.32 3.13
N ALA A 44 -25.60 -8.29 3.80
CA ALA A 44 -25.42 -7.52 5.02
C ALA A 44 -24.99 -6.08 4.67
N ARG A 45 -25.62 -5.09 5.29
CA ARG A 45 -25.13 -3.71 5.28
C ARG A 45 -24.09 -3.55 6.39
N TYR A 46 -22.87 -3.25 5.99
CA TYR A 46 -21.80 -2.92 6.92
C TYR A 46 -21.83 -1.42 7.17
N THR A 47 -21.91 -1.03 8.44
CA THR A 47 -21.78 0.38 8.87
C THR A 47 -20.32 0.83 8.85
N ASN A 48 -19.39 -0.12 9.01
CA ASN A 48 -17.96 0.14 9.05
C ASN A 48 -17.24 -0.59 7.92
N TYR A 49 -16.29 0.11 7.30
CA TYR A 49 -15.47 -0.43 6.23
C TYR A 49 -14.62 -1.63 6.66
N TRP A 50 -14.18 -1.65 7.93
CA TRP A 50 -13.30 -2.69 8.46
C TRP A 50 -13.99 -4.04 8.69
N ASP A 51 -15.32 -4.04 8.85
CA ASP A 51 -16.12 -5.26 9.06
C ASP A 51 -16.64 -5.85 7.74
N ALA A 52 -16.56 -5.09 6.65
CA ALA A 52 -17.04 -5.51 5.36
C ALA A 52 -16.13 -6.57 4.76
N THR A 53 -16.67 -7.76 4.48
CA THR A 53 -15.96 -8.82 3.74
C THR A 53 -16.20 -8.74 2.24
N GLU A 54 -17.32 -8.13 1.84
CA GLU A 54 -17.78 -8.02 0.47
C GLU A 54 -18.44 -6.65 0.24
N ASN A 55 -18.47 -6.22 -1.01
CA ASN A 55 -19.16 -5.03 -1.46
C ASN A 55 -20.05 -5.37 -2.66
N TYR A 56 -21.09 -4.57 -2.87
CA TYR A 56 -22.17 -4.87 -3.80
C TYR A 56 -22.38 -3.68 -4.74
N VAL A 57 -22.59 -4.00 -6.02
CA VAL A 57 -23.01 -3.01 -7.03
C VAL A 57 -24.38 -3.43 -7.53
N PHE A 58 -25.40 -2.63 -7.24
CA PHE A 58 -26.77 -2.86 -7.69
C PHE A 58 -27.05 -2.09 -8.96
N PHE A 59 -27.71 -2.71 -9.93
CA PHE A 59 -28.00 -2.09 -11.22
C PHE A 59 -29.16 -2.78 -11.93
N ASN A 60 -29.75 -2.09 -12.90
CA ASN A 60 -30.85 -2.58 -13.72
C ASN A 60 -30.45 -2.58 -15.20
N SER A 61 -30.95 -3.57 -15.95
CA SER A 61 -30.81 -3.61 -17.40
C SER A 61 -31.97 -2.86 -18.05
N PRO A 62 -31.72 -1.94 -19.01
CA PRO A 62 -32.81 -1.25 -19.72
C PRO A 62 -33.67 -2.21 -20.56
N ASN A 63 -33.08 -3.34 -20.98
CA ASN A 63 -33.76 -4.34 -21.81
C ASN A 63 -34.53 -5.38 -20.98
N GLU A 64 -34.27 -5.47 -19.66
CA GLU A 64 -34.85 -6.47 -18.76
C GLU A 64 -35.30 -5.83 -17.46
N THR A 65 -36.35 -5.01 -17.52
CA THR A 65 -36.88 -4.25 -16.38
C THR A 65 -37.50 -5.14 -15.30
N HIS A 66 -37.85 -6.39 -15.64
CA HIS A 66 -38.38 -7.38 -14.70
C HIS A 66 -37.31 -7.96 -13.77
N PHE A 67 -36.02 -7.67 -13.98
CA PHE A 67 -34.93 -8.15 -13.14
C PHE A 67 -34.11 -6.99 -12.60
N ASN A 68 -33.81 -7.06 -11.30
CA ASN A 68 -32.75 -6.29 -10.67
C ASN A 68 -31.49 -7.15 -10.62
N PHE A 69 -30.34 -6.54 -10.85
CA PHE A 69 -29.05 -7.22 -10.87
C PHE A 69 -28.15 -6.70 -9.76
N THR A 70 -27.22 -7.55 -9.35
CA THR A 70 -26.17 -7.21 -8.40
C THR A 70 -24.87 -7.87 -8.80
N ILE A 71 -23.75 -7.22 -8.48
CA ILE A 71 -22.43 -7.85 -8.50
C ILE A 71 -21.89 -7.81 -7.08
N THR A 72 -21.65 -8.99 -6.53
CA THR A 72 -20.96 -9.18 -5.26
C THR A 72 -19.46 -9.32 -5.51
N THR A 73 -18.63 -8.56 -4.81
CA THR A 73 -17.18 -8.60 -4.96
C THR A 73 -16.46 -8.45 -3.63
N LYS A 74 -15.30 -9.10 -3.48
CA LYS A 74 -14.46 -9.00 -2.27
C LYS A 74 -13.63 -7.71 -2.22
N TYR A 75 -13.60 -6.96 -3.32
CA TYR A 75 -12.82 -5.73 -3.42
C TYR A 75 -13.64 -4.55 -2.90
N LEU A 76 -13.26 -4.01 -1.75
CA LEU A 76 -14.13 -3.07 -1.02
C LEU A 76 -14.05 -1.62 -1.50
N LYS A 77 -12.86 -1.12 -1.85
CA LYS A 77 -12.60 0.32 -1.96
C LYS A 77 -12.83 0.95 -3.35
N PHE A 78 -12.05 0.55 -4.36
CA PHE A 78 -12.04 1.25 -5.66
C PHE A 78 -12.81 0.49 -6.75
N TYR A 79 -12.72 -0.83 -6.72
CA TYR A 79 -13.28 -1.70 -7.74
C TYR A 79 -14.80 -1.60 -7.89
N PRO A 80 -15.62 -1.54 -6.82
CA PRO A 80 -17.07 -1.39 -6.97
C PRO A 80 -17.47 -0.09 -7.67
N LYS A 81 -16.76 1.01 -7.37
CA LYS A 81 -16.97 2.31 -8.03
C LYS A 81 -16.59 2.25 -9.51
N THR A 82 -15.46 1.62 -9.80
CA THR A 82 -14.97 1.41 -11.17
C THR A 82 -15.97 0.56 -11.96
N LEU A 83 -16.44 -0.55 -11.38
CA LEU A 83 -17.47 -1.40 -11.98
C LEU A 83 -18.77 -0.65 -12.25
N ALA A 84 -19.23 0.18 -11.31
CA ALA A 84 -20.43 0.99 -11.51
C ALA A 84 -20.29 1.92 -12.73
N GLN A 85 -19.13 2.56 -12.91
CA GLN A 85 -18.85 3.40 -14.08
C GLN A 85 -18.82 2.59 -15.39
N TRP A 86 -18.21 1.41 -15.40
CA TRP A 86 -18.18 0.54 -16.59
C TRP A 86 -19.56 -0.02 -16.97
N LEU A 87 -20.36 -0.36 -15.98
CA LEU A 87 -21.75 -0.77 -16.16
C LEU A 87 -22.59 0.38 -16.73
N GLU A 88 -22.45 1.59 -16.17
CA GLU A 88 -23.13 2.79 -16.65
C GLU A 88 -22.73 3.13 -18.09
N ALA A 89 -21.43 3.09 -18.40
CA ALA A 89 -20.92 3.26 -19.77
C ALA A 89 -21.44 2.19 -20.74
N SER A 90 -21.78 1.01 -20.23
CA SER A 90 -22.43 -0.06 -21.00
C SER A 90 -23.96 0.08 -21.09
N GLY A 91 -24.53 1.17 -20.59
CA GLY A 91 -25.96 1.46 -20.65
C GLY A 91 -26.80 0.77 -19.57
N PHE A 92 -26.19 0.24 -18.51
CA PHE A 92 -26.92 -0.23 -17.33
C PHE A 92 -27.22 0.95 -16.40
N HIS A 93 -28.35 0.90 -15.69
CA HIS A 93 -28.71 1.93 -14.72
C HIS A 93 -28.24 1.54 -13.32
N ILE A 94 -27.33 2.32 -12.73
CA ILE A 94 -26.82 2.06 -11.39
C ILE A 94 -27.87 2.44 -10.35
N VAL A 95 -28.12 1.53 -9.41
CA VAL A 95 -29.02 1.75 -8.28
C VAL A 95 -28.17 2.04 -7.05
N ASN A 96 -28.48 3.13 -6.36
CA ASN A 96 -27.77 3.48 -5.15
C ASN A 96 -28.06 2.43 -4.05
N ALA A 97 -27.01 1.83 -3.51
CA ALA A 97 -27.13 0.82 -2.45
C ALA A 97 -27.86 1.35 -1.21
N SER A 98 -27.79 2.66 -0.92
CA SER A 98 -28.46 3.26 0.24
C SER A 98 -29.98 3.38 0.07
N THR A 99 -30.50 3.43 -1.16
CA THR A 99 -31.93 3.58 -1.42
C THR A 99 -32.70 2.26 -1.39
N ILE A 100 -32.00 1.13 -1.37
CA ILE A 100 -32.61 -0.20 -1.33
C ILE A 100 -33.08 -0.47 0.12
N PRO A 101 -34.35 -0.80 0.37
CA PRO A 101 -34.79 -1.13 1.74
C PRO A 101 -34.20 -2.47 2.18
N ASP A 102 -34.00 -2.66 3.49
CA ASP A 102 -33.38 -3.88 4.02
C ASP A 102 -34.15 -5.16 3.67
N SER A 103 -35.48 -5.05 3.51
CA SER A 103 -36.33 -6.14 3.04
C SER A 103 -35.99 -6.64 1.63
N GLU A 104 -35.33 -5.81 0.82
CA GLU A 104 -34.93 -6.14 -0.56
C GLU A 104 -33.50 -6.72 -0.65
N LEU A 105 -32.73 -6.68 0.43
CA LEU A 105 -31.35 -7.21 0.48
C LEU A 105 -31.29 -8.74 0.50
N CYS A 106 -32.41 -9.40 0.78
CA CYS A 106 -32.56 -10.86 0.75
C CYS A 106 -33.25 -11.33 -0.53
N GLY A 107 -33.08 -12.62 -0.85
CA GLY A 107 -33.79 -13.22 -1.99
C GLY A 107 -33.01 -13.20 -3.30
N TRP A 108 -31.71 -12.90 -3.27
CA TRP A 108 -30.89 -12.83 -4.47
C TRP A 108 -30.42 -14.22 -4.92
N LEU A 109 -30.60 -14.49 -6.22
CA LEU A 109 -30.18 -15.73 -6.87
C LEU A 109 -28.81 -15.53 -7.52
N SER A 110 -27.92 -16.51 -7.38
CA SER A 110 -26.63 -16.50 -8.05
C SER A 110 -26.79 -16.82 -9.53
N GLY A 111 -26.26 -15.98 -10.41
CA GLY A 111 -26.30 -16.15 -11.86
C GLY A 111 -25.01 -16.69 -12.44
N ALA A 112 -23.88 -16.04 -12.17
CA ALA A 112 -22.57 -16.44 -12.68
C ALA A 112 -21.46 -15.91 -11.78
N SER A 113 -20.48 -16.76 -11.46
CA SER A 113 -19.23 -16.33 -10.84
C SER A 113 -18.17 -16.12 -11.92
N VAL A 114 -17.51 -14.97 -11.91
CA VAL A 114 -16.50 -14.61 -12.91
C VAL A 114 -15.13 -14.69 -12.27
N GLN A 115 -14.32 -15.63 -12.75
CA GLN A 115 -12.91 -15.78 -12.39
C GLN A 115 -12.03 -15.48 -13.61
N SER A 116 -10.93 -14.77 -13.38
CA SER A 116 -9.91 -14.49 -14.40
C SER A 116 -8.53 -14.55 -13.74
N ASN A 117 -7.59 -15.27 -14.35
CA ASN A 117 -6.24 -15.51 -13.83
C ASN A 117 -6.23 -16.02 -12.37
N GLY A 118 -7.07 -17.03 -12.08
CA GLY A 118 -7.22 -17.60 -10.73
C GLY A 118 -7.92 -16.70 -9.71
N ARG A 119 -8.27 -15.45 -10.06
CA ARG A 119 -8.87 -14.48 -9.13
C ARG A 119 -10.34 -14.28 -9.43
N ILE A 120 -11.18 -14.39 -8.41
CA ILE A 120 -12.62 -14.08 -8.51
C ILE A 120 -12.76 -12.57 -8.64
N ARG A 121 -13.34 -12.11 -9.75
CA ARG A 121 -13.62 -10.70 -10.02
C ARG A 121 -14.92 -10.29 -9.35
N GLY A 122 -15.93 -11.13 -9.44
CA GLY A 122 -17.21 -10.96 -8.76
C GLY A 122 -18.21 -12.04 -9.12
N THR A 123 -19.31 -12.07 -8.37
CA THR A 123 -20.44 -12.96 -8.59
C THR A 123 -21.64 -12.12 -8.99
N VAL A 124 -22.18 -12.38 -10.17
CA VAL A 124 -23.42 -11.77 -10.66
C VAL A 124 -24.59 -12.45 -9.97
N GLY A 125 -25.40 -11.66 -9.28
CA GLY A 125 -26.69 -12.06 -8.76
C GLY A 125 -27.84 -11.37 -9.49
N TYR A 126 -29.02 -11.95 -9.42
CA TYR A 126 -30.24 -11.35 -9.95
C TYR A 126 -31.43 -11.63 -9.02
N LYS A 127 -32.42 -10.75 -9.08
CA LYS A 127 -33.67 -10.86 -8.33
C LYS A 127 -34.82 -10.36 -9.20
N TYR A 128 -35.91 -11.09 -9.22
CA TYR A 128 -37.10 -10.68 -9.95
C TYR A 128 -37.74 -9.45 -9.29
N ASN A 129 -37.96 -8.39 -10.07
CA ASN A 129 -38.50 -7.13 -9.61
C ASN A 129 -40.03 -7.22 -9.51
N ARG A 130 -40.55 -7.40 -8.29
CA ARG A 130 -41.98 -7.52 -8.03
C ARG A 130 -42.76 -6.24 -8.32
N ALA A 131 -42.12 -5.08 -8.17
CA ALA A 131 -42.79 -3.79 -8.35
C ALA A 131 -43.33 -3.58 -9.79
N VAL A 132 -42.72 -4.23 -10.79
CA VAL A 132 -43.14 -4.11 -12.20
C VAL A 132 -44.37 -4.96 -12.50
N VAL A 133 -44.55 -6.09 -11.82
CA VAL A 133 -45.71 -6.99 -12.02
C VAL A 133 -46.94 -6.48 -11.29
N ASP A 134 -46.73 -5.78 -10.18
CA ASP A 134 -47.78 -5.36 -9.26
C ASP A 134 -48.65 -4.19 -9.74
N VAL A 135 -48.37 -3.62 -10.92
CA VAL A 135 -49.14 -2.52 -11.53
C VAL A 135 -50.42 -3.02 -12.22
N GLY A 136 -50.56 -4.33 -12.47
CA GLY A 136 -51.70 -4.91 -13.21
C GLY A 136 -52.64 -5.82 -12.42
N SER A 137 -52.36 -6.15 -11.16
CA SER A 137 -53.18 -7.08 -10.36
C SER A 137 -53.87 -6.36 -9.21
N ASP A 138 -55.20 -6.44 -9.16
CA ASP A 138 -56.05 -5.85 -8.12
C ASP A 138 -55.44 -5.96 -6.71
N ALA A 139 -55.20 -4.80 -6.10
CA ALA A 139 -54.54 -4.65 -4.81
C ALA A 139 -55.29 -5.31 -3.62
N SER A 140 -56.51 -5.84 -3.83
CA SER A 140 -57.37 -6.36 -2.75
C SER A 140 -56.99 -7.76 -2.25
N LEU A 141 -56.19 -8.53 -3.00
CA LEU A 141 -55.79 -9.90 -2.61
C LEU A 141 -54.47 -9.99 -1.82
N ARG A 142 -53.77 -8.86 -1.60
CA ARG A 142 -52.44 -8.85 -0.96
C ARG A 142 -52.45 -8.96 0.57
N ALA A 143 -53.62 -8.89 1.22
CA ALA A 143 -53.71 -8.90 2.67
C ALA A 143 -53.48 -10.29 3.32
N MET A 144 -53.44 -11.38 2.54
CA MET A 144 -53.50 -12.74 3.10
C MET A 144 -52.46 -13.72 2.56
N VAL A 145 -51.35 -13.24 1.98
CA VAL A 145 -50.23 -14.10 1.62
C VAL A 145 -49.19 -14.08 2.75
N PRO A 146 -48.91 -15.20 3.43
CA PRO A 146 -47.93 -15.26 4.51
C PRO A 146 -46.55 -14.75 4.07
N ARG A 147 -45.88 -14.01 4.96
CA ARG A 147 -44.54 -13.40 4.77
C ARG A 147 -43.40 -14.40 4.43
N HIS A 148 -43.70 -15.69 4.28
CA HIS A 148 -42.75 -16.76 3.99
C HIS A 148 -42.98 -17.44 2.63
N HIS A 149 -43.83 -16.87 1.76
CA HIS A 149 -43.99 -17.41 0.42
C HIS A 149 -42.74 -17.09 -0.43
N ILE A 150 -41.94 -18.12 -0.67
CA ILE A 150 -40.93 -18.20 -1.73
C ILE A 150 -41.64 -17.83 -3.04
N ALA A 151 -41.30 -16.71 -3.68
CA ALA A 151 -42.02 -16.27 -4.88
C ALA A 151 -42.02 -17.38 -5.95
N THR A 152 -43.16 -17.66 -6.53
CA THR A 152 -43.37 -18.62 -7.63
C THR A 152 -42.50 -18.36 -8.87
N HIS A 153 -41.88 -17.18 -8.97
CA HIS A 153 -40.97 -16.80 -10.06
C HIS A 153 -39.48 -17.16 -9.83
N MET A 154 -39.14 -17.96 -8.81
CA MET A 154 -37.74 -18.38 -8.58
C MET A 154 -37.10 -19.17 -9.73
N ASN A 155 -37.91 -19.68 -10.68
CA ASN A 155 -37.41 -20.39 -11.86
C ASN A 155 -37.18 -19.49 -13.09
N THR A 156 -37.49 -18.19 -13.00
CA THR A 156 -37.25 -17.27 -14.11
C THR A 156 -35.82 -16.76 -14.09
N ARG A 157 -35.10 -16.95 -15.19
CA ARG A 157 -33.70 -16.52 -15.36
C ARG A 157 -33.65 -15.30 -16.30
N PRO A 158 -32.77 -14.32 -16.03
CA PRO A 158 -32.49 -13.26 -16.99
C PRO A 158 -31.94 -13.82 -18.31
N SER A 159 -31.98 -13.03 -19.38
CA SER A 159 -31.53 -13.53 -20.68
C SER A 159 -30.04 -13.90 -20.64
N ALA A 160 -29.67 -14.93 -21.41
CA ALA A 160 -28.29 -15.34 -21.55
C ALA A 160 -27.40 -14.21 -22.13
N GLN A 161 -27.97 -13.34 -22.97
CA GLN A 161 -27.25 -12.22 -23.56
C GLN A 161 -26.89 -11.16 -22.51
N THR A 162 -27.83 -10.77 -21.64
CA THR A 162 -27.58 -9.82 -20.56
C THR A 162 -26.54 -10.37 -19.59
N LEU A 163 -26.68 -11.62 -19.16
CA LEU A 163 -25.68 -12.27 -18.32
C LEU A 163 -24.31 -12.32 -18.99
N HIS A 164 -24.25 -12.70 -20.27
CA HIS A 164 -23.00 -12.74 -21.02
C HIS A 164 -22.32 -11.35 -21.02
N ARG A 165 -23.06 -10.30 -21.34
CA ARG A 165 -22.55 -8.92 -21.36
C ARG A 165 -21.99 -8.49 -20.00
N ILE A 166 -22.70 -8.77 -18.90
CA ILE A 166 -22.23 -8.48 -17.54
C ILE A 166 -20.94 -9.25 -17.24
N THR A 167 -20.90 -10.55 -17.58
CA THR A 167 -19.72 -11.37 -17.32
C THR A 167 -18.51 -10.95 -18.15
N THR A 168 -18.71 -10.46 -19.37
CA THR A 168 -17.64 -9.91 -20.23
C THR A 168 -17.05 -8.65 -19.60
N ILE A 169 -17.89 -7.71 -19.15
CA ILE A 169 -17.44 -6.50 -18.42
C ILE A 169 -16.58 -6.88 -17.21
N LEU A 170 -17.01 -7.89 -16.44
CA LEU A 170 -16.26 -8.38 -15.27
C LEU A 170 -14.94 -9.07 -15.62
N ARG A 171 -14.84 -9.70 -16.80
CA ARG A 171 -13.59 -10.34 -17.24
C ARG A 171 -12.57 -9.34 -17.73
N GLU A 172 -13.02 -8.33 -18.46
CA GLU A 172 -12.19 -7.28 -19.06
C GLU A 172 -11.66 -6.29 -18.01
N ASN A 173 -12.39 -6.10 -16.91
CA ASN A 173 -12.01 -5.14 -15.87
C ASN A 173 -11.33 -5.81 -14.68
N ALA A 174 -10.06 -5.51 -14.49
CA ALA A 174 -9.29 -6.00 -13.35
C ALA A 174 -9.36 -5.03 -12.13
N PRO A 175 -9.45 -5.54 -10.89
CA PRO A 175 -9.38 -4.81 -9.62
C PRO A 175 -7.98 -4.32 -9.26
N ASP A 176 -7.21 -3.83 -10.23
CA ASP A 176 -5.78 -3.50 -10.06
C ASP A 176 -5.57 -2.40 -9.01
N ALA A 177 -6.44 -1.38 -9.00
CA ALA A 177 -6.39 -0.30 -8.01
C ALA A 177 -6.52 -0.80 -6.56
N ASN A 178 -7.38 -1.81 -6.30
CA ASN A 178 -7.49 -2.40 -4.97
C ASN A 178 -6.25 -3.21 -4.59
N ILE A 179 -5.65 -3.90 -5.56
CA ILE A 179 -4.43 -4.67 -5.36
C ILE A 179 -3.27 -3.71 -5.00
N TYR A 180 -3.08 -2.63 -5.76
CA TYR A 180 -2.06 -1.63 -5.46
C TYR A 180 -2.28 -0.96 -4.11
N TYR A 181 -3.53 -0.63 -3.77
CA TYR A 181 -3.84 -0.07 -2.46
C TYR A 181 -3.48 -1.02 -1.31
N PHE A 182 -3.80 -2.30 -1.44
CA PHE A 182 -3.45 -3.30 -0.44
C PHE A 182 -1.93 -3.46 -0.32
N MET A 183 -1.21 -3.52 -1.45
CA MET A 183 0.25 -3.58 -1.46
C MET A 183 0.90 -2.34 -0.85
N ALA A 184 0.37 -1.15 -1.13
CA ALA A 184 0.82 0.09 -0.53
C ALA A 184 0.60 0.12 0.99
N LEU A 185 -0.51 -0.43 1.48
CA LEU A 185 -0.77 -0.56 2.91
C LEU A 185 0.25 -1.50 3.57
N LEU A 186 0.51 -2.66 2.97
CA LEU A 186 1.52 -3.61 3.46
C LEU A 186 2.94 -3.02 3.45
N LEU A 187 3.29 -2.28 2.39
CA LEU A 187 4.59 -1.62 2.32
C LEU A 187 4.70 -0.52 3.38
N GLY A 188 3.64 0.27 3.57
CA GLY A 188 3.58 1.32 4.60
C GLY A 188 3.74 0.75 6.01
N THR A 189 3.08 -0.38 6.33
CA THR A 189 3.25 -1.03 7.63
C THR A 189 4.66 -1.60 7.80
N ALA A 190 5.23 -2.22 6.76
CA ALA A 190 6.61 -2.70 6.80
C ALA A 190 7.62 -1.57 7.02
N CYS A 191 7.50 -0.46 6.29
CA CYS A 191 8.36 0.73 6.46
C CYS A 191 8.21 1.34 7.85
N SER A 192 6.99 1.42 8.39
CA SER A 192 6.73 1.91 9.74
C SER A 192 7.41 1.05 10.81
N MET A 193 7.31 -0.29 10.67
CA MET A 193 7.97 -1.23 11.58
C MET A 193 9.50 -1.07 11.54
N LEU A 194 10.09 -0.96 10.34
CA LEU A 194 11.53 -0.72 10.19
C LEU A 194 11.95 0.63 10.79
N GLY A 195 11.19 1.69 10.54
CA GLY A 195 11.43 3.01 11.13
C GLY A 195 11.39 2.98 12.66
N PHE A 196 10.40 2.31 13.24
CA PHE A 196 10.28 2.12 14.69
C PHE A 196 11.49 1.37 15.26
N ILE A 197 11.94 0.29 14.59
CA ILE A 197 13.13 -0.47 15.01
C ILE A 197 14.38 0.42 15.01
N VAL A 198 14.59 1.21 13.96
CA VAL A 198 15.74 2.14 13.86
C VAL A 198 15.70 3.17 14.98
N VAL A 199 14.55 3.79 15.24
CA VAL A 199 14.38 4.76 16.34
C VAL A 199 14.63 4.12 17.69
N ALA A 200 14.07 2.93 17.94
CA ALA A 200 14.27 2.22 19.20
C ALA A 200 15.75 1.89 19.45
N TYR A 201 16.47 1.42 18.42
CA TYR A 201 17.92 1.19 18.52
C TYR A 201 18.69 2.48 18.75
N GLY A 202 18.32 3.58 18.07
CA GLY A 202 18.91 4.89 18.29
C GLY A 202 18.76 5.35 19.75
N LEU A 203 17.58 5.19 20.34
CA LEU A 203 17.33 5.52 21.75
C LEU A 203 18.18 4.67 22.71
N VAL A 204 18.25 3.35 22.49
CA VAL A 204 19.09 2.46 23.31
C VAL A 204 20.56 2.84 23.23
N LEU A 205 21.06 3.15 22.03
CA LEU A 205 22.45 3.58 21.84
C LEU A 205 22.72 4.93 22.53
N SER A 206 21.81 5.89 22.43
CA SER A 206 21.93 7.19 23.10
C SER A 206 21.97 7.05 24.63
N VAL A 207 21.13 6.17 25.20
CA VAL A 207 21.15 5.87 26.64
C VAL A 207 22.47 5.23 27.06
N GLU A 208 22.95 4.25 26.29
CA GLU A 208 24.21 3.56 26.58
C GLU A 208 25.42 4.49 26.48
N LEU A 209 25.47 5.35 25.46
CA LEU A 209 26.50 6.38 25.32
C LEU A 209 26.46 7.38 26.48
N SER A 210 25.27 7.84 26.86
CA SER A 210 25.07 8.73 28.02
C SER A 210 25.49 8.08 29.34
N ARG A 211 25.30 6.76 29.47
CA ARG A 211 25.75 6.00 30.64
C ARG A 211 27.27 5.91 30.67
N ARG A 212 27.92 5.67 29.53
CA ARG A 212 29.38 5.60 29.42
C ARG A 212 30.04 6.94 29.70
N THR A 213 29.48 8.05 29.20
CA THR A 213 30.03 9.38 29.50
C THR A 213 29.89 9.76 30.96
N ARG A 214 28.81 9.35 31.64
CA ARG A 214 28.65 9.54 33.10
C ARG A 214 29.50 8.61 33.95
N ALA A 215 29.80 7.41 33.46
CA ALA A 215 30.62 6.41 34.17
C ALA A 215 32.12 6.61 33.92
N ALA A 216 32.51 7.46 32.98
CA ALA A 216 33.89 7.89 32.85
C ALA A 216 34.30 8.54 34.19
N PRO A 217 35.34 8.03 34.86
CA PRO A 217 35.74 8.55 36.17
C PRO A 217 36.01 10.04 36.03
N ALA A 218 35.30 10.85 36.81
CA ALA A 218 35.64 12.26 37.03
C ALA A 218 36.97 12.42 37.79
N ASP A 219 37.58 11.30 38.19
CA ASP A 219 38.89 11.14 38.79
C ASP A 219 39.99 11.10 37.71
N VAL A 220 39.83 11.89 36.65
CA VAL A 220 41.01 12.50 36.03
C VAL A 220 41.36 13.59 37.02
N GLU A 221 42.14 13.18 38.03
CA GLU A 221 43.03 14.07 38.79
C GLU A 221 43.41 15.20 37.87
N ASP A 222 43.25 16.44 38.36
CA ASP A 222 43.72 17.64 37.73
C ASP A 222 44.95 17.29 36.88
N ILE A 223 44.75 17.14 35.57
CA ILE A 223 45.79 17.44 34.61
C ILE A 223 45.87 18.94 34.80
N GLU A 224 46.53 19.36 35.88
CA GLU A 224 47.35 20.54 35.87
C GLU A 224 48.00 20.43 34.50
N LEU A 225 47.55 21.27 33.57
CA LEU A 225 48.38 21.61 32.43
C LEU A 225 49.63 22.10 33.12
N ASP A 226 50.58 21.17 33.34
CA ASP A 226 51.90 21.42 33.84
C ASP A 226 52.31 22.57 32.96
N GLN A 227 52.31 23.77 33.58
CA GLN A 227 52.27 25.03 32.87
C GLN A 227 53.30 24.83 31.80
N ILE A 228 52.87 24.84 30.52
CA ILE A 228 53.83 24.90 29.43
C ILE A 228 54.57 26.16 29.79
N LYS A 229 55.72 25.95 30.43
CA LYS A 229 56.68 26.96 30.76
C LYS A 229 56.99 27.37 29.35
N VAL A 230 56.33 28.45 28.93
CA VAL A 230 56.68 29.17 27.75
C VAL A 230 58.11 29.55 28.11
N HIS A 231 59.05 28.68 27.75
CA HIS A 231 60.45 29.02 27.72
C HIS A 231 60.41 30.31 26.97
N ASP A 232 60.75 31.39 27.68
CA ASP A 232 60.77 32.73 27.13
C ASP A 232 61.32 32.60 25.72
N LEU A 233 60.42 32.73 24.74
CA LEU A 233 60.77 32.96 23.34
C LEU A 233 61.27 34.42 23.23
N SER A 234 62.01 34.88 24.25
CA SER A 234 63.10 35.81 24.10
C SER A 234 63.93 35.26 22.96
N GLY A 235 63.71 35.83 21.78
CA GLY A 235 64.39 35.52 20.52
C GLY A 235 65.88 35.84 20.54
N ALA A 236 66.54 35.71 21.68
CA ALA A 236 67.98 35.87 21.85
C ALA A 236 68.77 34.58 21.55
N GLY A 237 68.09 33.43 21.36
CA GLY A 237 68.74 32.13 21.22
C GLY A 237 68.55 31.39 19.89
N MET A 238 67.72 31.88 18.95
CA MET A 238 67.61 31.27 17.61
C MET A 238 68.87 31.59 16.79
N ARG A 239 69.93 30.83 17.05
CA ARG A 239 71.04 30.68 16.12
C ARG A 239 70.45 30.08 14.86
N ARG A 240 70.43 30.85 13.77
CA ARG A 240 70.14 30.34 12.43
C ARG A 240 71.03 29.12 12.24
N MET A 241 70.39 27.95 12.12
CA MET A 241 71.06 26.79 11.60
C MET A 241 71.23 27.12 10.12
N ASP A 242 72.39 27.68 9.80
CA ASP A 242 72.82 27.86 8.43
C ASP A 242 72.72 26.47 7.78
N ALA A 243 71.82 26.39 6.81
CA ALA A 243 71.62 25.21 6.01
C ALA A 243 72.85 25.06 5.11
N ASP A 244 73.92 24.53 5.68
CA ASP A 244 75.02 23.99 4.90
C ASP A 244 74.45 22.80 4.13
N GLY A 245 74.51 22.93 2.81
CA GLY A 245 73.92 22.00 1.86
C GLY A 245 74.53 20.62 2.00
N GLU A 246 73.72 19.67 2.45
CA GLU A 246 74.01 18.26 2.29
C GLU A 246 72.83 17.61 1.57
N GLU A 247 73.05 17.38 0.28
CA GLU A 247 72.18 16.70 -0.65
C GLU A 247 72.07 15.21 -0.29
N ASP A 248 71.26 14.80 0.69
CA ASP A 248 70.72 13.42 0.71
C ASP A 248 69.51 13.23 1.64
N GLY A 249 68.45 14.00 1.41
CA GLY A 249 67.16 13.83 2.08
C GLY A 249 66.15 13.10 1.18
N PRO A 250 65.36 12.14 1.69
CA PRO A 250 64.37 11.41 0.90
C PRO A 250 63.33 12.36 0.30
N LYS A 251 63.29 12.40 -1.03
CA LYS A 251 62.38 13.22 -1.83
C LYS A 251 60.95 12.68 -1.71
N PHE A 252 60.20 13.16 -0.72
CA PHE A 252 58.76 12.92 -0.65
C PHE A 252 58.05 13.71 -1.74
N THR A 253 57.74 13.01 -2.83
CA THR A 253 56.95 13.57 -3.93
C THR A 253 55.49 13.36 -3.58
N ILE A 254 54.82 14.42 -3.11
CA ILE A 254 53.37 14.40 -2.88
C ILE A 254 52.71 14.57 -4.24
N GLU A 255 52.34 13.44 -4.86
CA GLU A 255 51.55 13.42 -6.08
C GLU A 255 50.09 13.75 -5.73
N ILE A 256 49.71 15.01 -5.90
CA ILE A 256 48.31 15.43 -5.79
C ILE A 256 47.61 14.98 -7.07
N THR A 257 47.01 13.79 -7.02
CA THR A 257 46.18 13.27 -8.12
C THR A 257 44.92 14.12 -8.22
N ALA A 258 44.90 15.03 -9.19
CA ALA A 258 43.70 15.78 -9.54
C ALA A 258 42.61 14.80 -10.05
N PRO A 259 41.36 14.87 -9.58
CA PRO A 259 40.30 14.01 -10.07
C PRO A 259 40.09 14.26 -11.56
N ALA A 260 40.12 13.18 -12.34
CA ALA A 260 39.91 13.21 -13.78
C ALA A 260 38.62 13.96 -14.11
N ALA A 261 38.75 15.00 -14.93
CA ALA A 261 37.63 15.72 -15.53
C ALA A 261 36.82 14.73 -16.39
N ALA A 262 35.73 14.22 -15.83
CA ALA A 262 34.70 13.55 -16.61
C ALA A 262 34.08 14.59 -17.54
N SER A 263 34.38 14.42 -18.82
CA SER A 263 33.84 15.19 -19.93
C SER A 263 32.33 15.32 -19.86
N ALA A 264 31.88 16.57 -19.95
CA ALA A 264 30.50 16.98 -20.03
C ALA A 264 29.80 16.36 -21.26
N SER A 265 28.71 15.63 -21.04
CA SER A 265 27.61 15.56 -21.98
C SER A 265 26.51 16.53 -21.52
N VAL A 266 26.10 17.37 -22.46
CA VAL A 266 25.16 18.47 -22.34
C VAL A 266 23.74 17.92 -22.25
N SER A 267 22.96 18.32 -21.23
CA SER A 267 21.69 19.04 -21.44
C SER A 267 20.94 19.34 -20.13
N SER A 268 20.81 20.64 -19.86
CA SER A 268 19.59 21.34 -19.42
C SER A 268 18.90 20.95 -18.09
N ALA A 269 19.11 21.79 -17.07
CA ALA A 269 18.10 22.74 -16.55
C ALA A 269 18.08 22.86 -15.00
N ARG A 270 18.40 24.08 -14.54
CA ARG A 270 17.89 24.80 -13.35
C ARG A 270 18.07 24.16 -11.97
N THR A 271 19.13 24.52 -11.25
CA THR A 271 19.18 25.59 -10.20
C THR A 271 18.29 25.36 -8.98
N SER A 272 18.90 24.93 -7.88
CA SER A 272 18.72 25.58 -6.58
C SER A 272 20.02 25.44 -5.79
N ALA A 273 20.59 26.58 -5.44
CA ALA A 273 21.86 26.75 -4.75
C ALA A 273 21.83 26.08 -3.37
N ALA A 274 22.89 25.34 -3.04
CA ALA A 274 23.19 24.97 -1.67
C ALA A 274 23.95 26.14 -1.03
N ASP A 275 23.36 26.70 0.02
CA ASP A 275 23.97 27.71 0.88
C ASP A 275 25.33 27.24 1.42
N PRO A 276 26.36 28.11 1.50
CA PRO A 276 27.57 27.81 2.25
C PRO A 276 27.27 27.78 3.76
N PRO A 277 27.96 26.94 4.55
CA PRO A 277 27.75 26.86 5.99
C PRO A 277 28.14 28.18 6.70
N PRO A 278 27.49 28.51 7.83
CA PRO A 278 27.76 29.75 8.56
C PRO A 278 29.17 29.77 9.16
N ILE A 279 29.86 30.88 8.96
CA ILE A 279 31.15 31.21 9.59
C ILE A 279 30.84 31.95 10.89
N TYR A 280 31.21 31.37 12.02
CA TYR A 280 31.16 32.05 13.32
C TYR A 280 32.50 32.74 13.57
N SER A 281 32.53 34.07 13.55
CA SER A 281 33.67 34.86 14.02
C SER A 281 33.60 34.96 15.55
N VAL A 282 34.58 34.38 16.23
CA VAL A 282 34.77 34.55 17.67
C VAL A 282 35.57 35.84 17.88
N ASP A 283 34.89 36.97 17.79
CA ASP A 283 35.41 38.27 18.24
C ASP A 283 34.53 38.76 19.38
N GLY A 284 35.05 38.63 20.60
CA GLY A 284 34.28 38.98 21.80
C GLY A 284 35.07 38.84 23.09
N VAL A 285 36.36 39.21 23.09
CA VAL A 285 37.09 39.52 24.32
C VAL A 285 36.62 40.88 24.80
N GLY A 286 35.79 40.89 25.84
CA GLY A 286 35.35 42.06 26.58
C GLY A 286 35.63 41.87 28.07
N ARG A 287 36.70 42.54 28.52
CA ARG A 287 37.09 42.99 29.87
C ARG A 287 36.29 42.49 31.08
#